data_AF-A0A8C4QT38-F1
#
_entry.id   AF-A0A8C4QT38-F1
#
_cell.length_a   1.000
_cell.length_b   1.000
_cell.length_c   1.000
_cell.angle_alpha   90.00
_cell.angle_beta   90.00
_cell.angle_gamma   90.00
#
_symmetry.space_group_name_H-M   'P 1'
#
loop_
_entity.id
_entity.type
_entity.pdbx_description
1 polymer ?
#
loop_
_entity_poly.entity_id
_entity_poly.type
_entity_poly.pdbx_seq_one_letter_code
_entity_poly.pdbx_strand_id
1 'polypeptide(L)'
;MANDDRAMEEAVRRGKSFLMQGSSTTGLSVYEHVAQVLTRILEEYTPDAADIFETLSSDVKREKLAWPLQSLRDEPPCPVGLEQAKVHCRLFSKQEEDVESAEDLPPLPETTELPLPNLLEIANYFEQAGVMLDKNEALRIMMALKELTQHHPVEHCRFWGKIFGTNSNYLVAEVEMTDWDEERELGTSDIYAEAMMEMTKKDGIAEENGKEEADEEDKNDELPKSKYKAPLPIPKEPYQTGANKYLYFVCSEPGQPWKLLPLVRPSDIVSARLIKKLFTGQLNAPVQSFPPFSGSEMYLLRAQIARISAATQVSPLGFYQFEEEEEDEEDEEEEQNEIVENPDFEEPKVGEMVDSLSTWVHHTRYILPQGRCSWWNPLNQDDMSEEEEEKEDEDEEDLSNHPQPQVALPLLTPLTEDAELNGHSPWTLQATSSLLPQFALAVVKSNLWPGAYTFSNGRMKKSCC
;
A
#
# COMPACT_ATOMS: atom_id res chain seq x y z
N MET A 1 48.30 -18.22 -55.33
CA MET A 1 49.10 -17.11 -54.78
C MET A 1 48.29 -15.81 -54.81
N ALA A 2 47.99 -15.20 -55.96
CA ALA A 2 47.28 -13.90 -56.00
C ALA A 2 45.87 -13.84 -55.33
N ASN A 3 45.13 -14.95 -55.26
CA ASN A 3 43.81 -14.98 -54.63
C ASN A 3 43.88 -15.10 -53.09
N ASP A 4 45.00 -15.60 -52.58
CA ASP A 4 45.26 -15.79 -51.15
C ASP A 4 45.71 -14.45 -50.53
N ASP A 5 46.51 -13.68 -51.27
CA ASP A 5 46.93 -12.33 -50.89
C ASP A 5 45.74 -11.37 -50.75
N ARG A 6 44.74 -11.46 -51.64
CA ARG A 6 43.53 -10.63 -51.58
C ARG A 6 42.64 -10.98 -50.38
N ALA A 7 42.54 -12.26 -50.07
CA ALA A 7 41.80 -12.73 -48.89
C ALA A 7 42.47 -12.25 -47.59
N MET A 8 43.81 -12.27 -47.55
CA MET A 8 44.59 -11.74 -46.43
C MET A 8 44.40 -10.23 -46.25
N GLU A 9 44.42 -9.44 -47.33
CA GLU A 9 44.15 -7.99 -47.25
C GLU A 9 42.74 -7.67 -46.76
N GLU A 10 41.73 -8.41 -47.21
CA GLU A 10 40.36 -8.27 -46.73
C GLU A 10 40.25 -8.64 -45.24
N ALA A 11 40.95 -9.68 -44.78
CA ALA A 11 41.00 -10.07 -43.38
C ALA A 11 41.64 -8.98 -42.50
N VAL A 12 42.76 -8.39 -42.95
CA VAL A 12 43.43 -7.28 -42.25
C VAL A 12 42.52 -6.05 -42.19
N ARG A 13 41.80 -5.73 -43.27
CA ARG A 13 40.86 -4.62 -43.32
C ARG A 13 39.69 -4.81 -42.34
N ARG A 14 39.14 -6.02 -42.28
CA ARG A 14 38.09 -6.39 -41.31
C ARG A 14 38.60 -6.31 -39.87
N GLY A 15 39.80 -6.83 -39.60
CA GLY A 15 40.44 -6.75 -38.29
C GLY A 15 40.67 -5.31 -37.83
N LYS A 16 41.15 -4.44 -38.72
CA LYS A 16 41.30 -3.00 -38.42
C LYS A 16 39.97 -2.34 -38.11
N SER A 17 38.94 -2.60 -38.93
CA SER A 17 37.59 -2.07 -38.70
C SER A 17 37.02 -2.50 -37.36
N PHE A 18 37.29 -3.73 -36.92
CA PHE A 18 36.89 -4.25 -35.61
C PHE A 18 37.62 -3.53 -34.47
N LEU A 19 38.94 -3.37 -34.57
CA LEU A 19 39.73 -2.68 -33.53
C LEU A 19 39.42 -1.18 -33.40
N MET A 20 38.85 -0.57 -34.45
CA MET A 20 38.40 0.83 -34.45
C MET A 20 36.98 1.02 -33.89
N GLN A 21 36.27 -0.05 -33.52
CA GLN A 21 34.97 0.08 -32.85
C GLN A 21 35.17 0.69 -31.45
N GLY A 22 34.39 1.71 -31.14
CA GLY A 22 34.40 2.33 -29.82
C GLY A 22 33.67 1.47 -28.80
N SER A 23 34.20 1.39 -27.58
CA SER A 23 33.48 0.79 -26.45
C SER A 23 32.24 1.62 -26.10
N SER A 24 31.12 0.94 -25.80
CA SER A 24 29.89 1.59 -25.35
C SER A 24 30.03 2.33 -24.01
N THR A 25 30.99 1.92 -23.17
CA THR A 25 31.16 2.47 -21.82
C THR A 25 32.16 3.63 -21.78
N THR A 26 33.26 3.52 -22.53
CA THR A 26 34.36 4.50 -22.47
C THR A 26 34.54 5.30 -23.75
N GLY A 27 33.83 4.96 -24.84
CA GLY A 27 34.01 5.56 -26.16
C GLY A 27 35.34 5.26 -26.84
N LEU A 28 36.29 4.63 -26.14
CA LEU A 28 37.63 4.33 -26.62
C LEU A 28 37.65 3.14 -27.58
N SER A 29 38.38 3.29 -28.68
CA SER A 29 38.71 2.18 -29.57
C SER A 29 40.02 1.51 -29.14
N VAL A 30 40.10 0.19 -29.33
CA VAL A 30 41.31 -0.59 -29.01
C VAL A 30 42.49 -0.13 -29.86
N TYR A 31 42.22 0.17 -31.13
CA TYR A 31 43.23 0.65 -32.07
C TYR A 31 43.87 1.95 -31.60
N GLU A 32 43.07 2.92 -31.17
CA GLU A 32 43.56 4.21 -30.69
C GLU A 32 44.32 4.08 -29.36
N HIS A 33 43.83 3.23 -28.45
CA HIS A 33 44.49 2.99 -27.16
C HIS A 33 45.88 2.39 -27.33
N VAL A 34 46.00 1.32 -28.12
CA VAL A 34 47.30 0.66 -28.37
C VAL A 34 48.24 1.60 -29.12
N ALA A 35 47.74 2.37 -30.08
CA ALA A 35 48.55 3.38 -30.77
C ALA A 35 49.13 4.41 -29.80
N GLN A 36 48.33 4.89 -28.83
CA GLN A 36 48.79 5.87 -27.84
C GLN A 36 49.82 5.31 -26.86
N VAL A 37 49.62 4.07 -26.39
CA VAL A 37 50.60 3.39 -25.54
C VAL A 37 51.91 3.19 -26.30
N LEU A 38 51.86 2.76 -27.56
CA LEU A 38 53.05 2.62 -28.39
C LEU A 38 53.75 3.96 -28.65
N THR A 39 53.00 5.03 -28.92
CA THR A 39 53.55 6.38 -29.08
C THR A 39 54.28 6.82 -27.80
N ARG A 40 53.68 6.61 -26.61
CA ARG A 40 54.32 6.91 -25.32
C ARG A 40 55.64 6.16 -25.12
N ILE A 41 55.66 4.86 -25.42
CA ILE A 41 56.87 4.02 -25.33
C ILE A 41 57.97 4.54 -26.26
N LEU A 42 57.60 4.94 -27.48
CA LEU A 42 58.56 5.46 -28.48
C LEU A 42 59.08 6.86 -28.13
N GLU A 43 58.26 7.71 -27.52
CA GLU A 43 58.63 9.07 -27.12
C GLU A 43 59.53 9.09 -25.87
N GLU A 44 59.21 8.28 -24.85
CA GLU A 44 59.91 8.28 -23.57
C GLU A 44 61.14 7.33 -23.54
N TYR A 45 61.31 6.50 -24.59
CA TYR A 45 62.36 5.47 -24.72
C TYR A 45 62.59 4.68 -23.42
N THR A 46 61.50 4.11 -22.90
CA THR A 46 61.52 3.42 -21.61
C THR A 46 62.32 2.11 -21.68
N PRO A 47 63.31 1.87 -20.79
CA PRO A 47 63.95 0.57 -20.69
C PRO A 47 62.93 -0.46 -20.17
N ASP A 48 63.04 -1.71 -20.62
CA ASP A 48 62.15 -2.81 -20.24
C ASP A 48 60.65 -2.52 -20.45
N ALA A 49 60.32 -1.87 -21.58
CA ALA A 49 58.97 -1.44 -21.93
C ALA A 49 57.90 -2.56 -21.92
N ALA A 50 58.30 -3.82 -22.06
CA ALA A 50 57.38 -4.95 -21.97
C ALA A 50 56.81 -5.14 -20.56
N ASP A 51 57.62 -4.92 -19.52
CA ASP A 51 57.22 -5.10 -18.13
C ASP A 51 56.34 -3.93 -17.64
N ILE A 52 56.53 -2.74 -18.20
CA ILE A 52 55.82 -1.51 -17.83
C ILE A 52 54.58 -1.26 -18.73
N PHE A 53 54.37 -2.11 -19.74
CA PHE A 53 53.28 -1.92 -20.73
C PHE A 53 51.90 -1.83 -20.07
N GLU A 54 51.62 -2.63 -19.05
CA GLU A 54 50.34 -2.60 -18.34
C GLU A 54 50.16 -1.29 -17.56
N THR A 55 51.23 -0.79 -16.92
CA THR A 55 51.22 0.48 -16.20
C THR A 55 50.97 1.65 -17.16
N LEU A 56 51.68 1.72 -18.27
CA LEU A 56 51.47 2.74 -19.30
C LEU A 56 50.08 2.68 -19.91
N SER A 57 49.55 1.47 -20.13
CA SER A 57 48.17 1.27 -20.58
C SER A 57 47.15 1.78 -19.56
N SER A 58 47.38 1.57 -18.26
CA SER A 58 46.57 2.14 -17.18
C SER A 58 46.65 3.67 -17.15
N ASP A 59 47.84 4.24 -17.30
CA ASP A 59 48.05 5.68 -17.23
C ASP A 59 47.40 6.42 -18.41
N VAL A 60 47.55 5.90 -19.63
CA VAL A 60 46.85 6.43 -20.82
C VAL A 60 45.33 6.39 -20.65
N LYS A 61 44.80 5.32 -20.04
CA LYS A 61 43.36 5.25 -19.71
C LYS A 61 42.99 6.30 -18.66
N ARG A 62 43.80 6.52 -17.63
CA ARG A 62 43.54 7.50 -16.56
C ARG A 62 43.58 8.94 -17.07
N GLU A 63 44.51 9.27 -17.95
CA GLU A 63 44.63 10.61 -18.55
C GLU A 63 43.43 10.94 -19.45
N LYS A 64 42.95 9.97 -20.22
CA LYS A 64 41.74 10.13 -21.03
C LYS A 64 40.44 9.98 -20.24
N LEU A 65 40.49 9.34 -19.06
CA LEU A 65 39.43 9.40 -18.07
C LEU A 65 39.41 10.79 -17.41
N ALA A 66 39.37 11.84 -18.23
CA ALA A 66 38.78 13.08 -17.82
C ALA A 66 37.36 12.70 -17.41
N TRP A 67 37.09 12.77 -16.10
CA TRP A 67 35.72 12.98 -15.65
C TRP A 67 35.16 14.09 -16.55
N PRO A 68 33.89 14.03 -16.98
CA PRO A 68 33.29 15.16 -17.67
C PRO A 68 33.34 16.35 -16.70
N LEU A 69 34.46 17.07 -16.72
CA LEU A 69 34.71 18.30 -16.00
C LEU A 69 33.83 19.29 -16.74
N GLN A 70 32.58 19.36 -16.28
CA GLN A 70 31.56 20.30 -16.70
C GLN A 70 31.51 20.44 -18.23
N SER A 71 30.77 19.54 -18.88
CA SER A 71 30.09 20.01 -20.09
C SER A 71 29.26 21.22 -19.68
N LEU A 72 29.62 22.41 -20.15
CA LEU A 72 28.79 23.64 -20.08
C LEU A 72 27.42 23.44 -20.76
N ARG A 73 27.22 22.30 -21.42
CA ARG A 73 25.94 21.88 -22.00
C ARG A 73 25.29 20.92 -21.04
N ASP A 74 24.04 21.24 -20.69
CA ASP A 74 23.16 20.35 -19.96
C ASP A 74 23.13 18.99 -20.64
N GLU A 75 23.51 17.96 -19.90
CA GLU A 75 23.26 16.58 -20.32
C GLU A 75 21.75 16.40 -20.45
N PRO A 76 21.23 15.77 -21.53
CA PRO A 76 19.80 15.57 -21.66
C PRO A 76 19.30 14.81 -20.43
N PRO A 77 18.30 15.35 -19.70
CA PRO A 77 17.85 14.71 -18.47
C PRO A 77 17.33 13.31 -18.78
N CYS A 78 17.51 12.39 -17.82
CA CYS A 78 16.93 11.06 -17.89
C CYS A 78 15.42 11.18 -18.19
N PRO A 79 14.89 10.48 -19.20
CA PRO A 79 13.50 10.65 -19.64
C PRO A 79 12.51 10.39 -18.51
N VAL A 80 12.77 9.38 -17.66
CA VAL A 80 11.90 9.03 -16.52
C VAL A 80 11.85 10.15 -15.49
N GLY A 81 13.01 10.70 -15.11
CA GLY A 81 13.07 11.80 -14.14
C GLY A 81 12.41 13.09 -14.67
N LEU A 82 12.48 13.33 -15.97
CA LEU A 82 11.80 14.44 -16.61
C LEU A 82 10.27 14.28 -16.61
N GLU A 83 9.76 13.07 -16.86
CA GLU A 83 8.32 12.78 -16.80
C GLU A 83 7.78 12.98 -15.39
N GLN A 84 8.46 12.43 -14.38
CA GLN A 84 8.12 12.65 -12.96
C GLN A 84 8.16 14.13 -12.59
N ALA A 85 9.19 14.87 -13.02
CA ALA A 85 9.28 16.29 -12.75
C ALA A 85 8.12 17.07 -13.38
N LYS A 86 7.71 16.73 -14.61
CA LYS A 86 6.54 17.36 -15.25
C LYS A 86 5.25 17.11 -14.47
N VAL A 87 5.06 15.90 -13.94
CA VAL A 87 3.91 15.56 -13.08
C VAL A 87 3.95 16.41 -11.80
N HIS A 88 5.10 16.44 -11.12
CA HIS A 88 5.26 17.23 -9.90
C HIS A 88 5.09 18.74 -10.11
N CYS A 89 5.56 19.30 -11.24
CA CYS A 89 5.44 20.73 -11.51
C CYS A 89 3.97 21.17 -11.61
N ARG A 90 3.07 20.31 -12.11
CA ARG A 90 1.64 20.61 -12.22
C ARG A 90 0.99 20.92 -10.87
N LEU A 91 1.46 20.27 -9.80
CA LEU A 91 0.96 20.49 -8.43
C LEU A 91 1.24 21.91 -7.89
N PHE A 92 2.27 22.57 -8.40
CA PHE A 92 2.72 23.89 -7.93
C PHE A 92 2.31 25.03 -8.88
N SER A 93 1.87 24.70 -10.09
CA SER A 93 1.29 25.66 -11.00
C SER A 93 -0.11 26.04 -10.51
N LYS A 94 -0.34 27.33 -10.27
CA LYS A 94 -1.71 27.84 -10.14
C LYS A 94 -2.39 27.54 -11.47
N GLN A 95 -3.51 26.81 -11.46
CA GLN A 95 -4.34 26.74 -12.65
C GLN A 95 -4.79 28.19 -12.91
N GLU A 96 -4.22 28.80 -13.94
CA GLU A 96 -4.79 30.02 -14.50
C GLU A 96 -6.12 29.55 -15.07
N GLU A 97 -7.20 29.80 -14.32
CA GLU A 97 -8.54 29.69 -14.87
C GLU A 97 -8.55 30.51 -16.16
N ASP A 98 -8.78 29.85 -17.29
CA ASP A 98 -8.97 30.51 -18.57
C ASP A 98 -10.05 31.60 -18.37
N VAL A 99 -9.60 32.85 -18.39
CA VAL A 99 -10.35 34.06 -18.04
C VAL A 99 -11.58 34.29 -18.96
N GLU A 100 -11.75 33.46 -20.00
CA GLU A 100 -12.88 33.53 -20.94
C GLU A 100 -14.15 32.78 -20.48
N SER A 101 -14.10 31.94 -19.44
CA SER A 101 -15.29 31.24 -18.91
C SER A 101 -15.71 31.66 -17.50
N ALA A 102 -15.09 32.70 -16.94
CA ALA A 102 -15.29 33.14 -15.56
C ALA A 102 -16.57 33.99 -15.33
N GLU A 103 -17.39 34.25 -16.35
CA GLU A 103 -18.65 35.01 -16.18
C GLU A 103 -19.84 34.14 -15.74
N ASP A 104 -19.76 32.80 -15.81
CA ASP A 104 -20.87 31.88 -15.51
C ASP A 104 -20.59 30.84 -14.41
N LEU A 105 -19.43 30.89 -13.72
CA LEU A 105 -19.15 30.05 -12.57
C LEU A 105 -19.45 30.80 -11.25
N PRO A 106 -20.19 30.21 -10.30
CA PRO A 106 -20.40 30.82 -9.00
C PRO A 106 -19.03 31.08 -8.34
N PRO A 107 -18.85 32.21 -7.65
CA PRO A 107 -17.57 32.55 -7.03
C PRO A 107 -17.17 31.43 -6.07
N LEU A 108 -16.00 30.83 -6.33
CA LEU A 108 -15.36 29.91 -5.38
C LEU A 108 -15.21 30.66 -4.04
N PRO A 109 -15.72 30.11 -2.93
CA PRO A 109 -15.58 30.76 -1.63
C PRO A 109 -14.09 30.87 -1.31
N GLU A 110 -13.59 32.11 -1.22
CA GLU A 110 -12.17 32.48 -1.10
C GLU A 110 -11.45 31.94 0.15
N THR A 111 -12.14 31.25 1.05
CA THR A 111 -11.56 30.56 2.21
C THR A 111 -12.45 29.39 2.62
N THR A 112 -12.57 28.36 1.78
CA THR A 112 -13.02 27.06 2.30
C THR A 112 -11.87 26.50 3.14
N GLU A 113 -12.08 26.37 4.45
CA GLU A 113 -11.17 25.64 5.32
C GLU A 113 -11.04 24.24 4.75
N LEU A 114 -9.90 23.94 4.12
CA LEU A 114 -9.66 22.60 3.60
C LEU A 114 -9.59 21.63 4.77
N PRO A 115 -10.25 20.47 4.71
CA PRO A 115 -10.25 19.47 5.77
C PRO A 115 -8.93 18.67 5.83
N LEU A 116 -7.81 19.35 5.63
CA LEU A 116 -6.48 18.75 5.54
C LEU A 116 -5.67 19.08 6.81
N PRO A 117 -5.08 18.06 7.46
CA PRO A 117 -4.13 18.28 8.53
C PRO A 117 -2.85 18.93 7.99
N ASN A 118 -2.13 19.63 8.87
CA ASN A 118 -0.82 20.21 8.55
C ASN A 118 0.25 19.10 8.44
N LEU A 119 0.34 18.48 7.27
CA LEU A 119 1.26 17.36 7.02
C LEU A 119 2.73 17.76 7.19
N LEU A 120 3.10 19.01 6.89
CA LEU A 120 4.48 19.47 7.03
C LEU A 120 4.92 19.51 8.51
N GLU A 121 4.01 19.90 9.39
CA GLU A 121 4.25 19.88 10.83
C GLU A 121 4.35 18.44 11.35
N ILE A 122 3.43 17.56 10.93
CA ILE A 122 3.45 16.13 11.27
C ILE A 122 4.77 15.48 10.81
N ALA A 123 5.22 15.77 9.59
CA ALA A 123 6.49 15.28 9.06
C ALA A 123 7.70 15.74 9.89
N ASN A 124 7.68 16.95 10.44
CA ASN A 124 8.73 17.45 11.33
C ASN A 124 8.75 16.70 12.68
N TYR A 125 7.59 16.31 13.22
CA TYR A 125 7.56 15.47 14.43
C TYR A 125 8.05 14.05 14.15
N PHE A 126 7.70 13.46 13.00
CA PHE A 126 8.25 12.17 12.59
C PHE A 126 9.76 12.21 12.33
N GLU A 127 10.28 13.30 11.75
CA GLU A 127 11.73 13.50 11.60
C GLU A 127 12.44 13.48 12.97
N GLN A 128 11.85 14.12 13.98
CA GLN A 128 12.36 14.05 15.36
C GLN A 128 12.26 12.65 15.97
N ALA A 129 11.25 11.87 15.59
CA ALA A 129 11.09 10.47 15.95
C ALA A 129 12.09 9.53 15.22
N GLY A 130 12.87 10.05 14.27
CA GLY A 130 13.80 9.25 13.47
C GLY A 130 13.13 8.52 12.30
N VAL A 131 11.89 8.85 11.98
CA VAL A 131 11.16 8.34 10.82
C VAL A 131 11.16 9.43 9.75
N MET A 132 11.81 9.17 8.62
CA MET A 132 12.04 10.21 7.62
C MET A 132 11.16 10.01 6.38
N LEU A 133 10.21 10.92 6.20
CA LEU A 133 9.68 11.29 4.89
C LEU A 133 10.42 12.56 4.47
N ASP A 134 10.93 12.63 3.23
CA ASP A 134 11.62 13.85 2.79
C ASP A 134 10.68 15.06 2.85
N LYS A 135 11.16 16.22 3.29
CA LYS A 135 10.34 17.44 3.42
C LYS A 135 9.73 17.85 2.09
N ASN A 136 10.47 17.67 1.00
CA ASN A 136 9.95 17.98 -0.33
C ASN A 136 8.91 16.94 -0.78
N GLU A 137 9.07 15.68 -0.40
CA GLU A 137 8.08 14.63 -0.65
C GLU A 137 6.79 14.90 0.14
N ALA A 138 6.88 15.24 1.43
CA ALA A 138 5.75 15.62 2.26
C ALA A 138 4.98 16.82 1.67
N LEU A 139 5.70 17.84 1.19
CA LEU A 139 5.08 19.00 0.53
C LEU A 139 4.33 18.60 -0.74
N ARG A 140 4.91 17.72 -1.58
CA ARG A 140 4.26 17.22 -2.80
C ARG A 140 3.02 16.40 -2.47
N ILE A 141 3.08 15.55 -1.45
CA ILE A 141 1.94 14.76 -0.98
C ILE A 141 0.83 15.69 -0.49
N MET A 142 1.17 16.72 0.30
CA MET A 142 0.19 17.71 0.77
C MET A 142 -0.50 18.43 -0.39
N MET A 143 0.23 18.79 -1.45
CA MET A 143 -0.37 19.38 -2.65
C MET A 143 -1.25 18.37 -3.41
N ALA A 144 -0.85 17.10 -3.50
CA ALA A 144 -1.65 16.06 -4.13
C ALA A 144 -2.95 15.76 -3.34
N LEU A 145 -2.92 15.83 -2.00
CA LEU A 145 -4.11 15.70 -1.16
C LEU A 145 -5.05 16.90 -1.32
N LYS A 146 -4.49 18.10 -1.49
CA LYS A 146 -5.27 19.29 -1.84
C LYS A 146 -6.04 19.10 -3.15
N GLU A 147 -5.38 18.58 -4.18
CA GLU A 147 -6.03 18.25 -5.47
C GLU A 147 -7.17 17.23 -5.28
N LEU A 148 -6.98 16.21 -4.43
CA LEU A 148 -8.02 15.24 -4.10
C LEU A 148 -9.26 15.90 -3.46
N THR A 149 -9.06 16.78 -2.48
CA THR A 149 -10.16 17.48 -1.80
C THR A 149 -10.89 18.49 -2.68
N GLN A 150 -10.27 18.92 -3.80
CA GLN A 150 -10.92 19.79 -4.78
C GLN A 150 -11.79 19.02 -5.78
N HIS A 151 -11.46 17.75 -6.04
CA HIS A 151 -12.19 16.91 -6.99
C HIS A 151 -13.31 16.07 -6.35
N HIS A 152 -13.25 15.83 -5.05
CA HIS A 152 -14.23 15.02 -4.33
C HIS A 152 -14.80 15.78 -3.11
N PRO A 153 -16.10 15.60 -2.78
CA PRO A 153 -16.69 16.16 -1.58
C PRO A 153 -16.20 15.37 -0.36
N VAL A 154 -15.15 15.87 0.28
CA VAL A 154 -14.48 15.23 1.43
C VAL A 154 -14.73 16.05 2.68
N GLU A 155 -15.14 15.40 3.77
CA GLU A 155 -15.29 16.02 5.09
C GLU A 155 -14.01 15.93 5.92
N HIS A 156 -13.36 14.76 5.88
CA HIS A 156 -12.10 14.52 6.57
C HIS A 156 -11.11 13.84 5.63
N CYS A 157 -9.89 14.37 5.54
CA CYS A 157 -8.83 13.79 4.72
C CYS A 157 -7.55 13.66 5.53
N ARG A 158 -7.06 12.44 5.69
CA ARG A 158 -5.82 12.13 6.41
C ARG A 158 -4.84 11.40 5.50
N PHE A 159 -3.56 11.76 5.58
CA PHE A 159 -2.52 10.93 5.00
C PHE A 159 -2.32 9.69 5.88
N TRP A 160 -2.67 8.51 5.35
CA TRP A 160 -2.52 7.24 6.08
C TRP A 160 -1.07 6.76 6.04
N GLY A 161 -0.39 6.91 4.90
CA GLY A 161 1.01 6.51 4.79
C GLY A 161 1.44 6.09 3.39
N LYS A 162 2.58 5.41 3.34
CA LYS A 162 3.23 4.94 2.11
C LYS A 162 3.56 3.46 2.20
N ILE A 163 3.13 2.68 1.22
CA ILE A 163 3.44 1.26 1.07
C ILE A 163 4.44 1.10 -0.07
N PHE A 164 5.56 0.43 0.21
CA PHE A 164 6.58 0.17 -0.80
C PHE A 164 6.22 -1.04 -1.67
N GLY A 165 6.41 -0.88 -2.98
CA GLY A 165 6.29 -1.96 -3.95
C GLY A 165 7.58 -2.18 -4.73
N THR A 166 7.64 -3.25 -5.54
CA THR A 166 8.84 -3.60 -6.31
C THR A 166 9.07 -2.67 -7.48
N ASN A 167 8.00 -2.21 -8.16
CA ASN A 167 8.10 -1.36 -9.35
C ASN A 167 7.70 0.08 -9.01
N SER A 168 6.61 0.25 -8.26
CA SER A 168 6.09 1.54 -7.82
C SER A 168 5.62 1.46 -6.37
N ASN A 169 5.56 2.61 -5.70
CA ASN A 169 5.04 2.72 -4.34
C ASN A 169 3.56 3.12 -4.37
N TYR A 170 2.89 2.99 -3.23
CA TYR A 170 1.53 3.46 -3.02
C TYR A 170 1.50 4.51 -1.91
N LEU A 171 1.00 5.69 -2.24
CA LEU A 171 0.60 6.72 -1.29
C LEU A 171 -0.88 6.51 -0.99
N VAL A 172 -1.23 6.46 0.29
CA VAL A 172 -2.60 6.16 0.73
C VAL A 172 -3.17 7.37 1.47
N ALA A 173 -4.34 7.81 1.04
CA ALA A 173 -5.15 8.80 1.71
C ALA A 173 -6.39 8.12 2.31
N GLU A 174 -6.66 8.38 3.58
CA GLU A 174 -7.85 7.96 4.31
C GLU A 174 -8.85 9.13 4.28
N VAL A 175 -10.08 8.85 3.86
CA VAL A 175 -11.07 9.87 3.51
C VAL A 175 -12.44 9.49 4.05
N GLU A 176 -13.12 10.49 4.60
CA GLU A 176 -14.53 10.43 5.01
C GLU A 176 -15.36 11.34 4.10
N MET A 177 -16.46 10.79 3.59
CA MET A 177 -17.40 11.45 2.67
C MET A 177 -18.84 11.31 3.18
N THR A 178 -19.62 12.38 3.12
CA THR A 178 -21.04 12.42 3.53
C THR A 178 -21.96 11.72 2.53
N ASP A 179 -21.75 11.96 1.23
CA ASP A 179 -22.65 11.52 0.14
C ASP A 179 -22.02 10.39 -0.71
N TRP A 180 -21.58 9.33 -0.04
CA TRP A 180 -21.01 8.19 -0.73
C TRP A 180 -22.10 7.18 -1.13
N ASP A 181 -22.39 7.13 -2.44
CA ASP A 181 -23.27 6.12 -3.01
C ASP A 181 -22.49 4.82 -3.26
N GLU A 182 -22.88 3.72 -2.60
CA GLU A 182 -22.34 2.37 -2.83
C GLU A 182 -22.38 1.94 -4.31
N GLU A 183 -23.31 2.48 -5.10
CA GLU A 183 -23.42 2.22 -6.54
C GLU A 183 -22.22 2.75 -7.35
N ARG A 184 -21.52 3.80 -6.87
CA ARG A 184 -20.29 4.29 -7.53
C ARG A 184 -19.14 3.28 -7.42
N GLU A 185 -19.18 2.37 -6.45
CA GLU A 185 -18.27 1.22 -6.35
C GLU A 185 -18.51 0.23 -7.51
N LEU A 186 -19.80 -0.05 -7.82
CA LEU A 186 -20.23 -1.02 -8.83
C LEU A 186 -19.90 -0.59 -10.26
N GLY A 187 -19.90 0.71 -10.58
CA GLY A 187 -19.57 1.20 -11.92
C GLY A 187 -18.13 0.88 -12.40
N THR A 188 -17.22 0.54 -11.47
CA THR A 188 -15.89 0.00 -11.82
C THR A 188 -15.83 -1.53 -11.84
N SER A 189 -16.76 -2.20 -11.17
CA SER A 189 -16.91 -3.66 -11.11
C SER A 189 -17.60 -4.23 -12.36
N ASP A 190 -18.60 -3.52 -12.90
CA ASP A 190 -19.42 -4.00 -14.03
C ASP A 190 -18.57 -4.23 -15.30
N ILE A 191 -17.55 -3.40 -15.52
CA ILE A 191 -16.63 -3.53 -16.65
C ILE A 191 -15.81 -4.85 -16.58
N TYR A 192 -15.49 -5.33 -15.36
CA TYR A 192 -14.74 -6.58 -15.17
C TYR A 192 -15.64 -7.82 -15.14
N ALA A 193 -16.86 -7.70 -14.61
CA ALA A 193 -17.85 -8.78 -14.59
C ALA A 193 -18.36 -9.11 -16.00
N GLU A 194 -18.64 -8.10 -16.83
CA GLU A 194 -19.04 -8.28 -18.22
C GLU A 194 -17.92 -8.90 -19.07
N ALA A 195 -16.66 -8.48 -18.88
CA ALA A 195 -15.50 -9.05 -19.59
C ALA A 195 -15.25 -10.53 -19.23
N MET A 196 -15.52 -10.95 -17.99
CA MET A 196 -15.42 -12.35 -17.55
C MET A 196 -16.58 -13.23 -18.07
N MET A 197 -17.79 -12.67 -18.20
CA MET A 197 -18.92 -13.34 -18.86
C MET A 197 -18.73 -13.46 -20.38
N GLU A 198 -18.00 -12.53 -21.01
CA GLU A 198 -17.72 -12.61 -22.45
C GLU A 198 -16.64 -13.66 -22.79
N MET A 199 -15.63 -13.84 -21.94
CA MET A 199 -14.62 -14.90 -22.15
C MET A 199 -15.18 -16.31 -21.92
N THR A 200 -16.10 -16.50 -20.97
CA THR A 200 -16.71 -17.80 -20.68
C THR A 200 -17.75 -18.25 -21.72
N LYS A 201 -18.28 -17.32 -22.54
CA LYS A 201 -19.18 -17.64 -23.66
C LYS A 201 -18.47 -18.11 -24.93
N LYS A 202 -17.14 -17.94 -25.03
CA LYS A 202 -16.41 -18.18 -26.29
C LYS A 202 -15.75 -19.57 -26.41
N ASP A 203 -15.69 -20.34 -25.32
CA ASP A 203 -15.18 -21.72 -25.29
C ASP A 203 -16.29 -22.78 -25.09
N GLY A 204 -17.47 -22.53 -25.65
CA GLY A 204 -18.56 -23.52 -25.70
C GLY A 204 -18.61 -24.26 -27.04
N ILE A 205 -17.69 -25.21 -27.27
CA ILE A 205 -17.83 -26.18 -28.38
C ILE A 205 -18.57 -27.41 -27.86
N ALA A 206 -19.85 -27.47 -28.23
CA ALA A 206 -20.67 -28.63 -28.56
C ALA A 206 -20.35 -30.00 -27.94
N GLU A 207 -21.23 -30.46 -27.04
CA GLU A 207 -21.66 -31.87 -27.04
C GLU A 207 -23.20 -31.94 -27.01
N GLU A 208 -23.73 -32.40 -28.13
CA GLU A 208 -25.13 -32.63 -28.43
C GLU A 208 -25.56 -33.95 -27.80
N ASN A 209 -26.60 -33.91 -26.96
CA ASN A 209 -27.18 -35.06 -26.30
C ASN A 209 -27.73 -36.09 -27.31
N GLY A 210 -27.03 -37.21 -27.47
CA GLY A 210 -27.59 -38.45 -28.00
C GLY A 210 -28.35 -39.20 -26.91
N LYS A 211 -29.68 -39.28 -27.04
CA LYS A 211 -30.52 -40.22 -26.30
C LYS A 211 -30.34 -41.61 -26.91
N GLU A 212 -29.85 -42.57 -26.14
CA GLU A 212 -30.16 -43.98 -26.33
C GLU A 212 -30.58 -44.59 -24.98
N GLU A 213 -31.73 -45.25 -25.01
CA GLU A 213 -32.26 -46.07 -23.93
C GLU A 213 -31.35 -47.29 -23.73
N ALA A 214 -30.94 -47.54 -22.49
CA ALA A 214 -30.33 -48.81 -22.09
C ALA A 214 -30.74 -49.15 -20.66
N ASP A 215 -31.65 -50.11 -20.59
CA ASP A 215 -31.82 -51.19 -19.61
C ASP A 215 -31.78 -50.88 -18.11
N GLU A 216 -32.94 -51.14 -17.48
CA GLU A 216 -33.09 -51.41 -16.06
C GLU A 216 -32.27 -52.65 -15.66
N GLU A 217 -31.07 -52.47 -15.09
CA GLU A 217 -30.42 -53.42 -14.17
C GLU A 217 -29.06 -52.90 -13.66
N ASP A 218 -29.04 -51.78 -12.89
CA ASP A 218 -27.92 -51.53 -11.95
C ASP A 218 -28.30 -50.52 -10.85
N LYS A 219 -29.16 -50.93 -9.92
CA LYS A 219 -29.42 -50.19 -8.68
C LYS A 219 -28.46 -50.69 -7.60
N ASN A 220 -27.17 -50.36 -7.66
CA ASN A 220 -26.26 -50.47 -6.50
C ASN A 220 -24.87 -49.81 -6.66
N ASP A 221 -24.74 -48.69 -7.38
CA ASP A 221 -23.48 -47.90 -7.33
C ASP A 221 -23.71 -46.38 -7.54
N GLU A 222 -24.74 -45.80 -6.90
CA GLU A 222 -24.77 -44.35 -6.71
C GLU A 222 -23.74 -43.97 -5.63
N LEU A 223 -22.61 -43.36 -6.04
CA LEU A 223 -21.65 -42.78 -5.10
C LEU A 223 -22.41 -41.87 -4.10
N PRO A 224 -22.10 -41.93 -2.80
CA PRO A 224 -22.80 -41.13 -1.80
C PRO A 224 -22.70 -39.66 -2.18
N LYS A 225 -23.86 -39.03 -2.40
CA LYS A 225 -23.94 -37.59 -2.66
C LYS A 225 -23.34 -36.87 -1.46
N SER A 226 -22.31 -36.06 -1.71
CA SER A 226 -21.63 -35.30 -0.66
C SER A 226 -22.65 -34.44 0.08
N LYS A 227 -22.74 -34.63 1.40
CA LYS A 227 -23.51 -33.75 2.30
C LYS A 227 -22.79 -32.43 2.60
N TYR A 228 -21.63 -32.18 1.99
CA TYR A 228 -20.86 -30.95 2.21
C TYR A 228 -21.59 -29.74 1.64
N LYS A 229 -22.15 -28.92 2.52
CA LYS A 229 -22.59 -27.56 2.21
C LYS A 229 -21.37 -26.64 2.39
N ALA A 230 -21.01 -25.87 1.36
CA ALA A 230 -19.97 -24.85 1.52
C ALA A 230 -20.44 -23.82 2.55
N PRO A 231 -19.58 -23.36 3.47
CA PRO A 231 -19.95 -22.32 4.42
C PRO A 231 -20.51 -21.09 3.70
N LEU A 232 -21.57 -20.50 4.24
CA LEU A 232 -22.15 -19.29 3.67
C LEU A 232 -21.10 -18.16 3.61
N PRO A 233 -21.03 -17.41 2.50
CA PRO A 233 -20.10 -16.30 2.39
C PRO A 233 -20.52 -15.20 3.37
N ILE A 234 -19.60 -14.84 4.27
CA ILE A 234 -19.84 -13.79 5.25
C ILE A 234 -20.04 -12.46 4.50
N PRO A 235 -21.13 -11.71 4.77
CA PRO A 235 -21.42 -10.47 4.07
C PRO A 235 -20.39 -9.37 4.39
N LYS A 236 -20.18 -8.47 3.42
CA LYS A 236 -19.33 -7.28 3.61
C LYS A 236 -20.03 -6.26 4.53
N GLU A 237 -19.25 -5.56 5.34
CA GLU A 237 -19.76 -4.44 6.15
C GLU A 237 -20.07 -3.25 5.22
N PRO A 238 -21.18 -2.52 5.44
CA PRO A 238 -21.52 -1.33 4.66
C PRO A 238 -20.54 -0.19 4.96
N TYR A 239 -20.57 0.86 4.13
CA TYR A 239 -19.79 2.06 4.41
C TYR A 239 -20.17 2.68 5.78
N GLN A 240 -19.21 3.37 6.40
CA GLN A 240 -19.28 3.93 7.77
C GLN A 240 -19.33 2.89 8.90
N THR A 241 -19.31 1.60 8.61
CA THR A 241 -19.35 0.54 9.63
C THR A 241 -18.04 -0.24 9.72
N GLY A 242 -17.55 -0.48 10.93
CA GLY A 242 -16.46 -1.42 11.22
C GLY A 242 -15.18 -1.17 10.42
N ALA A 243 -14.73 -2.17 9.66
CA ALA A 243 -13.52 -2.10 8.83
C ALA A 243 -13.69 -1.21 7.59
N ASN A 244 -14.94 -0.83 7.25
CA ASN A 244 -15.32 0.05 6.14
C ASN A 244 -15.75 1.45 6.60
N LYS A 245 -15.32 1.88 7.80
CA LYS A 245 -15.57 3.23 8.30
C LYS A 245 -15.06 4.33 7.35
N TYR A 246 -13.86 4.16 6.82
CA TYR A 246 -13.21 5.14 5.94
C TYR A 246 -13.00 4.60 4.51
N LEU A 247 -13.00 5.51 3.54
CA LEU A 247 -12.60 5.24 2.17
C LEU A 247 -11.11 5.47 2.00
N TYR A 248 -10.48 4.69 1.13
CA TYR A 248 -9.04 4.78 0.90
C TYR A 248 -8.76 5.09 -0.56
N PHE A 249 -8.06 6.20 -0.81
CA PHE A 249 -7.58 6.58 -2.13
C PHE A 249 -6.10 6.29 -2.23
N VAL A 250 -5.68 5.77 -3.38
CA VAL A 250 -4.29 5.40 -3.64
C VAL A 250 -3.75 6.10 -4.87
N CYS A 251 -2.51 6.56 -4.75
CA CYS A 251 -1.76 7.19 -5.82
C CYS A 251 -0.33 6.63 -5.86
N SER A 252 0.25 6.47 -7.06
CA SER A 252 1.61 5.92 -7.17
C SER A 252 2.69 6.98 -6.98
N GLU A 253 2.47 8.17 -7.52
CA GLU A 253 3.35 9.34 -7.39
C GLU A 253 2.53 10.60 -7.19
N PRO A 254 3.00 11.58 -6.38
CA PRO A 254 2.25 12.82 -6.18
C PRO A 254 1.91 13.53 -7.50
N GLY A 255 0.64 13.86 -7.72
CA GLY A 255 0.16 14.52 -8.95
C GLY A 255 -0.30 13.57 -10.06
N GLN A 256 -0.27 12.25 -9.82
CA GLN A 256 -1.06 11.30 -10.59
C GLN A 256 -2.51 11.24 -10.05
N PRO A 257 -3.49 10.82 -10.87
CA PRO A 257 -4.87 10.73 -10.43
C PRO A 257 -5.02 9.71 -9.30
N TRP A 258 -5.78 10.09 -8.28
CA TRP A 258 -6.13 9.24 -7.17
C TRP A 258 -7.13 8.17 -7.59
N LYS A 259 -6.90 6.93 -7.17
CA LYS A 259 -7.78 5.79 -7.43
C LYS A 259 -8.41 5.33 -6.14
N LEU A 260 -9.73 5.25 -6.11
CA LEU A 260 -10.49 4.72 -4.98
C LEU A 260 -10.24 3.20 -4.86
N LEU A 261 -9.98 2.73 -3.65
CA LEU A 261 -9.98 1.31 -3.32
C LEU A 261 -11.41 0.83 -3.01
N PRO A 262 -11.74 -0.43 -3.35
CA PRO A 262 -13.04 -1.01 -3.02
C PRO A 262 -13.19 -1.19 -1.50
N LEU A 263 -14.42 -1.41 -1.07
CA LEU A 263 -14.72 -1.81 0.29
C LEU A 263 -14.10 -3.19 0.57
N VAL A 264 -13.65 -3.39 1.82
CA VAL A 264 -12.99 -4.63 2.21
C VAL A 264 -14.04 -5.72 2.42
N ARG A 265 -13.74 -6.92 1.90
CA ARG A 265 -14.53 -8.13 2.14
C ARG A 265 -13.88 -8.94 3.27
N PRO A 266 -14.65 -9.58 4.16
CA PRO A 266 -14.10 -10.41 5.23
C PRO A 266 -13.21 -11.54 4.71
N SER A 267 -13.60 -12.17 3.60
CA SER A 267 -12.83 -13.23 2.93
C SER A 267 -11.42 -12.78 2.51
N ASP A 268 -11.28 -11.52 2.07
CA ASP A 268 -10.00 -10.95 1.66
C ASP A 268 -9.09 -10.75 2.89
N ILE A 269 -9.64 -10.32 4.03
CA ILE A 269 -8.88 -10.15 5.28
C ILE A 269 -8.38 -11.49 5.81
N VAL A 270 -9.26 -12.51 5.84
CA VAL A 270 -8.90 -13.86 6.30
C VAL A 270 -7.80 -14.43 5.40
N SER A 271 -7.95 -14.31 4.09
CA SER A 271 -6.94 -14.78 3.13
C SER A 271 -5.62 -14.01 3.28
N ALA A 272 -5.69 -12.68 3.48
CA ALA A 272 -4.54 -11.81 3.69
C ALA A 272 -3.70 -12.18 4.93
N ARG A 273 -4.32 -12.75 5.97
CA ARG A 273 -3.62 -13.25 7.17
C ARG A 273 -2.73 -14.46 6.88
N LEU A 274 -3.09 -15.26 5.88
CA LEU A 274 -2.40 -16.51 5.54
C LEU A 274 -1.28 -16.33 4.51
N ILE A 275 -1.24 -15.18 3.83
CA ILE A 275 -0.30 -14.93 2.72
C ILE A 275 0.76 -13.89 3.08
N LYS A 276 1.96 -14.10 2.54
CA LYS A 276 3.08 -13.16 2.63
C LYS A 276 3.57 -12.85 1.22
N LYS A 277 3.29 -11.64 0.73
CA LYS A 277 3.66 -11.18 -0.62
C LYS A 277 4.17 -9.75 -0.56
N LEU A 278 5.08 -9.43 -1.47
CA LEU A 278 5.51 -8.06 -1.73
C LEU A 278 4.56 -7.45 -2.77
N PHE A 279 4.23 -6.18 -2.58
CA PHE A 279 3.44 -5.42 -3.55
C PHE A 279 4.26 -5.13 -4.81
N THR A 280 3.63 -5.18 -5.98
CA THR A 280 4.29 -4.86 -7.24
C THR A 280 4.25 -3.36 -7.54
N GLY A 281 3.25 -2.64 -7.04
CA GLY A 281 2.99 -1.25 -7.42
C GLY A 281 1.98 -1.11 -8.57
N GLN A 282 1.36 -2.22 -9.01
CA GLN A 282 0.29 -2.23 -10.01
C GLN A 282 -1.02 -2.76 -9.41
N LEU A 283 -2.03 -1.89 -9.26
CA LEU A 283 -3.31 -2.25 -8.60
C LEU A 283 -4.04 -3.44 -9.25
N ASN A 284 -3.89 -3.63 -10.56
CA ASN A 284 -4.57 -4.68 -11.31
C ASN A 284 -3.77 -5.99 -11.40
N ALA A 285 -2.59 -6.06 -10.78
CA ALA A 285 -1.76 -7.27 -10.84
C ALA A 285 -2.44 -8.43 -10.09
N PRO A 286 -2.41 -9.67 -10.63
CA PRO A 286 -2.99 -10.83 -9.95
C PRO A 286 -2.11 -11.28 -8.77
N VAL A 287 -2.73 -11.60 -7.64
CA VAL A 287 -2.03 -12.08 -6.43
C VAL A 287 -1.85 -13.59 -6.48
N GLN A 288 -0.74 -14.06 -7.04
CA GLN A 288 -0.41 -15.49 -7.07
C GLN A 288 0.07 -15.95 -5.69
N SER A 289 -0.78 -16.65 -4.94
CA SER A 289 -0.49 -17.14 -3.59
C SER A 289 -1.15 -18.50 -3.31
N PHE A 290 -0.69 -19.16 -2.25
CA PHE A 290 -1.32 -20.37 -1.69
C PHE A 290 -1.49 -20.14 -0.18
N PRO A 291 -2.71 -20.10 0.36
CA PRO A 291 -4.02 -20.27 -0.31
C PRO A 291 -4.30 -19.24 -1.43
N PRO A 292 -5.15 -19.57 -2.43
CA PRO A 292 -5.45 -18.67 -3.54
C PRO A 292 -6.20 -17.43 -3.03
N PHE A 293 -5.76 -16.25 -3.44
CA PHE A 293 -6.40 -14.98 -3.09
C PHE A 293 -7.42 -14.59 -4.15
N SER A 294 -8.67 -14.34 -3.75
CA SER A 294 -9.79 -13.99 -4.60
C SER A 294 -9.80 -12.51 -4.98
N GLY A 295 -8.78 -12.04 -5.72
CA GLY A 295 -8.72 -10.65 -6.16
C GLY A 295 -7.40 -10.23 -6.80
N SER A 296 -7.38 -8.99 -7.31
CA SER A 296 -6.17 -8.28 -7.69
C SER A 296 -5.43 -7.69 -6.48
N GLU A 297 -4.25 -7.14 -6.72
CA GLU A 297 -3.42 -6.48 -5.72
C GLU A 297 -4.16 -5.35 -4.99
N MET A 298 -5.13 -4.70 -5.65
CA MET A 298 -6.01 -3.69 -5.06
C MET A 298 -6.77 -4.20 -3.81
N TYR A 299 -7.38 -5.39 -3.90
CA TYR A 299 -8.11 -5.99 -2.78
C TYR A 299 -7.16 -6.43 -1.66
N LEU A 300 -5.97 -6.92 -2.03
CA LEU A 300 -4.94 -7.26 -1.05
C LEU A 300 -4.45 -6.01 -0.31
N LEU A 301 -4.21 -4.93 -1.04
CA LEU A 301 -3.78 -3.64 -0.49
C LEU A 301 -4.82 -3.12 0.50
N ARG A 302 -6.10 -3.10 0.10
CA ARG A 302 -7.21 -2.70 0.98
C ARG A 302 -7.30 -3.57 2.24
N ALA A 303 -7.15 -4.89 2.11
CA ALA A 303 -7.17 -5.81 3.25
C ALA A 303 -5.99 -5.61 4.20
N GLN A 304 -4.79 -5.33 3.68
CA GLN A 304 -3.63 -5.00 4.53
C GLN A 304 -3.80 -3.65 5.23
N ILE A 305 -4.34 -2.64 4.55
CA ILE A 305 -4.67 -1.34 5.17
C ILE A 305 -5.64 -1.54 6.34
N ALA A 306 -6.72 -2.30 6.15
CA ALA A 306 -7.68 -2.60 7.23
C ALA A 306 -6.99 -3.23 8.45
N ARG A 307 -6.13 -4.23 8.21
CA ARG A 307 -5.41 -4.94 9.27
C ARG A 307 -4.41 -4.06 10.01
N ILE A 308 -3.70 -3.20 9.30
CA ILE A 308 -2.72 -2.28 9.89
C ILE A 308 -3.48 -1.22 10.68
N SER A 309 -4.48 -0.55 10.10
CA SER A 309 -5.30 0.46 10.78
C SER A 309 -5.89 -0.07 12.09
N ALA A 310 -6.50 -1.26 12.06
CA ALA A 310 -7.09 -1.87 13.26
C ALA A 310 -6.08 -2.29 14.33
N ALA A 311 -4.80 -2.48 13.98
CA ALA A 311 -3.77 -2.98 14.90
C ALA A 311 -2.80 -1.90 15.38
N THR A 312 -2.66 -0.79 14.67
CA THR A 312 -1.61 0.19 14.92
C THR A 312 -2.09 1.58 15.28
N GLN A 313 -3.39 1.84 15.18
CA GLN A 313 -3.97 3.15 15.51
C GLN A 313 -4.19 3.27 17.02
N VAL A 314 -3.27 4.00 17.66
CA VAL A 314 -3.22 4.15 19.12
C VAL A 314 -3.20 5.62 19.53
N SER A 315 -3.74 5.91 20.71
CA SER A 315 -3.77 7.25 21.29
C SER A 315 -3.41 7.20 22.78
N PRO A 316 -2.98 8.32 23.37
CA PRO A 316 -2.78 8.40 24.81
C PRO A 316 -4.09 8.11 25.57
N LEU A 317 -3.97 7.45 26.72
CA LEU A 317 -5.09 7.17 27.62
C LEU A 317 -5.79 8.48 28.02
N GLY A 318 -7.12 8.52 27.88
CA GLY A 318 -7.93 9.69 28.21
C GLY A 318 -8.07 10.74 27.11
N PHE A 319 -7.39 10.56 25.96
CA PHE A 319 -7.52 11.44 24.81
C PHE A 319 -8.90 11.31 24.13
N TYR A 320 -9.40 10.08 24.03
CA TYR A 320 -10.76 9.78 23.60
C TYR A 320 -11.59 9.29 24.79
N GLN A 321 -12.88 9.62 24.76
CA GLN A 321 -13.90 9.12 25.69
C GLN A 321 -15.10 8.62 24.90
N PHE A 322 -15.89 7.74 25.50
CA PHE A 322 -17.18 7.36 24.94
C PHE A 322 -18.16 8.53 25.05
N GLU A 323 -19.01 8.69 24.05
CA GLU A 323 -20.13 9.62 24.14
C GLU A 323 -21.12 9.10 25.20
N GLU A 324 -21.39 9.91 26.23
CA GLU A 324 -22.45 9.60 27.20
C GLU A 324 -23.79 9.92 26.54
N GLU A 325 -24.38 8.94 25.85
CA GLU A 325 -25.81 9.00 25.52
C GLU A 325 -26.61 8.85 26.82
N GLU A 326 -27.59 9.73 27.07
CA GLU A 326 -28.45 9.62 28.25
C GLU A 326 -29.13 8.25 28.24
N GLU A 327 -28.76 7.38 29.19
CA GLU A 327 -29.27 6.02 29.35
C GLU A 327 -30.81 6.00 29.35
N ASP A 328 -31.43 5.66 28.22
CA ASP A 328 -32.77 5.09 28.22
C ASP A 328 -32.63 3.62 28.65
N GLU A 329 -33.13 3.31 29.85
CA GLU A 329 -32.94 2.04 30.61
C GLU A 329 -33.50 0.74 29.95
N GLU A 330 -33.71 0.67 28.63
CA GLU A 330 -34.36 -0.50 27.99
C GLU A 330 -33.52 -1.33 27.00
N ASP A 331 -32.29 -0.93 26.61
CA ASP A 331 -31.44 -1.72 25.70
C ASP A 331 -30.02 -1.97 26.26
N GLU A 332 -29.88 -2.94 27.18
CA GLU A 332 -28.60 -3.33 27.82
C GLU A 332 -27.55 -3.99 26.89
N GLU A 333 -27.66 -3.90 25.55
CA GLU A 333 -26.69 -4.51 24.62
C GLU A 333 -26.30 -3.62 23.41
N GLU A 334 -26.57 -2.32 23.43
CA GLU A 334 -25.98 -1.43 22.41
C GLU A 334 -24.50 -1.17 22.75
N GLU A 335 -23.61 -1.86 22.03
CA GLU A 335 -22.17 -1.65 22.05
C GLU A 335 -21.86 -0.14 22.05
N GLN A 336 -21.20 0.38 23.09
CA GLN A 336 -20.73 1.76 23.16
C GLN A 336 -19.79 2.05 21.98
N ASN A 337 -20.33 2.67 20.93
CA ASN A 337 -19.79 2.50 19.58
C ASN A 337 -19.06 3.72 19.03
N GLU A 338 -19.26 4.89 19.64
CA GLU A 338 -18.69 6.16 19.18
C GLU A 338 -17.77 6.77 20.24
N ILE A 339 -16.58 7.16 19.78
CA ILE A 339 -15.55 7.79 20.60
C ILE A 339 -15.41 9.25 20.17
N VAL A 340 -15.35 10.15 21.14
CA VAL A 340 -15.23 11.59 20.95
C VAL A 340 -13.95 12.09 21.59
N GLU A 341 -13.32 13.12 21.00
CA GLU A 341 -12.15 13.78 21.58
C GLU A 341 -12.51 14.41 22.93
N ASN A 342 -11.78 14.05 23.98
CA ASN A 342 -11.98 14.61 25.31
C ASN A 342 -11.49 16.08 25.35
N PRO A 343 -12.37 17.07 25.56
CA PRO A 343 -11.97 18.47 25.60
C PRO A 343 -11.04 18.78 26.79
N ASP A 344 -11.20 18.06 27.90
CA ASP A 344 -10.50 18.23 29.18
C ASP A 344 -9.24 17.35 29.31
N PHE A 345 -8.78 16.77 28.20
CA PHE A 345 -7.58 15.95 28.19
C PHE A 345 -6.33 16.74 28.62
N GLU A 346 -5.74 16.34 29.75
CA GLU A 346 -4.45 16.81 30.22
C GLU A 346 -3.34 15.86 29.74
N GLU A 347 -2.43 16.39 28.92
CA GLU A 347 -1.33 15.62 28.35
C GLU A 347 -0.35 15.13 29.43
N PRO A 348 -0.13 13.81 29.55
CA PRO A 348 0.88 13.26 30.47
C PRO A 348 2.30 13.69 30.07
N LYS A 349 3.22 13.68 31.03
CA LYS A 349 4.62 14.01 30.73
C LYS A 349 5.23 12.91 29.87
N VAL A 350 6.12 13.30 28.94
CA VAL A 350 6.83 12.37 28.04
C VAL A 350 7.52 11.23 28.78
N GLY A 351 8.08 11.47 29.98
CA GLY A 351 8.66 10.41 30.80
C GLY A 351 7.64 9.34 31.19
N GLU A 352 6.48 9.75 31.70
CA GLU A 352 5.40 8.86 32.11
C GLU A 352 4.86 8.04 30.93
N MET A 353 4.78 8.66 29.74
CA MET A 353 4.30 8.01 28.51
C MET A 353 5.26 6.95 27.93
N VAL A 354 6.54 7.03 28.28
CA VAL A 354 7.57 6.08 27.82
C VAL A 354 7.81 5.00 28.89
N ASP A 355 7.48 5.27 30.15
CA ASP A 355 7.67 4.34 31.26
C ASP A 355 6.71 3.14 31.24
N SER A 356 5.47 3.31 30.75
CA SER A 356 4.47 2.23 30.75
C SER A 356 3.64 2.18 29.45
N LEU A 357 3.37 0.97 28.96
CA LEU A 357 2.46 0.73 27.84
C LEU A 357 0.99 1.02 28.20
N SER A 358 0.65 1.06 29.49
CA SER A 358 -0.71 1.35 29.97
C SER A 358 -1.16 2.78 29.70
N THR A 359 -0.25 3.68 29.32
CA THR A 359 -0.59 5.07 28.97
C THR A 359 -1.11 5.21 27.55
N TRP A 360 -1.18 4.11 26.78
CA TRP A 360 -1.60 4.09 25.40
C TRP A 360 -2.73 3.08 25.21
N VAL A 361 -3.71 3.46 24.40
CA VAL A 361 -4.91 2.67 24.12
C VAL A 361 -5.19 2.61 22.63
N HIS A 362 -5.83 1.53 22.18
CA HIS A 362 -6.34 1.40 20.81
C HIS A 362 -7.63 2.22 20.65
N HIS A 363 -7.71 3.06 19.62
CA HIS A 363 -8.91 3.86 19.33
C HIS A 363 -9.68 3.35 18.09
N THR A 364 -9.24 2.25 17.49
CA THR A 364 -9.87 1.64 16.32
C THR A 364 -10.37 0.24 16.66
N ARG A 365 -11.49 -0.16 16.07
CA ARG A 365 -12.12 -1.45 16.37
C ARG A 365 -11.23 -2.63 15.97
N TYR A 366 -11.21 -3.64 16.82
CA TYR A 366 -10.51 -4.90 16.55
C TYR A 366 -11.22 -5.70 15.44
N ILE A 367 -10.44 -6.26 14.51
CA ILE A 367 -10.98 -7.14 13.46
C ILE A 367 -10.93 -8.59 13.94
N LEU A 368 -12.10 -9.20 14.08
CA LEU A 368 -12.27 -10.59 14.50
C LEU A 368 -11.57 -11.59 13.57
N PRO A 369 -11.26 -12.82 14.04
CA PRO A 369 -10.84 -13.92 13.18
C PRO A 369 -11.74 -14.13 11.95
N GLN A 370 -13.03 -13.86 12.07
CA GLN A 370 -14.02 -13.87 10.97
C GLN A 370 -13.73 -12.86 9.85
N GLY A 371 -12.96 -11.80 10.11
CA GLY A 371 -12.65 -10.74 9.13
C GLY A 371 -13.63 -9.56 9.15
N ARG A 372 -14.48 -9.46 10.17
CA ARG A 372 -15.38 -8.33 10.45
C ARG A 372 -15.04 -7.70 11.80
N CYS A 373 -15.52 -6.48 12.06
CA CYS A 373 -15.41 -5.86 13.38
C CYS A 373 -16.56 -6.31 14.30
N SER A 374 -17.77 -6.48 13.74
CA SER A 374 -18.90 -7.08 14.46
C SER A 374 -19.06 -8.56 14.11
N TRP A 375 -19.41 -9.36 15.12
CA TRP A 375 -19.67 -10.78 14.92
C TRP A 375 -20.92 -10.97 14.06
N TRP A 376 -20.81 -11.76 12.99
CA TRP A 376 -21.95 -12.15 12.19
C TRP A 376 -22.28 -13.61 12.44
N ASN A 377 -23.48 -13.88 12.98
CA ASN A 377 -23.96 -15.23 13.17
C ASN A 377 -24.52 -15.80 11.87
N PRO A 378 -23.91 -16.86 11.29
CA PRO A 378 -24.40 -17.47 10.05
C PRO A 378 -25.76 -18.18 10.16
N LEU A 379 -26.26 -18.39 11.38
CA LEU A 379 -27.48 -19.17 11.64
C LEU A 379 -28.72 -18.28 11.85
N ASN A 380 -28.53 -16.97 12.03
CA ASN A 380 -29.62 -16.03 12.29
C ASN A 380 -30.23 -15.46 10.99
N GLN A 381 -29.87 -15.96 9.81
CA GLN A 381 -30.63 -15.61 8.62
C GLN A 381 -31.98 -16.31 8.68
N ASP A 382 -33.05 -15.50 8.70
CA ASP A 382 -34.45 -15.88 8.46
C ASP A 382 -34.64 -16.56 7.09
N ASP A 383 -34.06 -17.74 6.93
CA ASP A 383 -34.33 -18.72 5.89
C ASP A 383 -34.47 -20.11 6.54
N MET A 384 -35.19 -20.17 7.66
CA MET A 384 -36.17 -21.24 7.82
C MET A 384 -37.26 -20.95 6.79
N SER A 385 -37.04 -21.31 5.52
CA SER A 385 -38.19 -21.63 4.68
C SER A 385 -39.02 -22.62 5.50
N GLU A 386 -40.29 -22.33 5.74
CA GLU A 386 -41.25 -23.08 6.57
C GLU A 386 -41.34 -24.60 6.26
N GLU A 387 -40.52 -25.12 5.34
CA GLU A 387 -40.39 -26.53 4.98
C GLU A 387 -39.25 -27.28 5.70
N GLU A 388 -38.33 -26.63 6.42
CA GLU A 388 -37.25 -27.32 7.19
C GLU A 388 -37.52 -27.44 8.71
N GLU A 389 -38.53 -26.77 9.27
CA GLU A 389 -38.91 -26.88 10.70
C GLU A 389 -39.46 -28.26 11.11
N GLU A 390 -39.88 -29.12 10.17
CA GLU A 390 -40.36 -30.47 10.50
C GLU A 390 -39.25 -31.54 10.60
N LYS A 391 -37.96 -31.17 10.50
CA LYS A 391 -36.85 -32.13 10.60
C LYS A 391 -35.83 -31.87 11.71
N GLU A 392 -36.05 -30.88 12.57
CA GLU A 392 -35.09 -30.53 13.62
C GLU A 392 -35.19 -31.37 14.91
N ASP A 393 -36.11 -32.34 15.00
CA ASP A 393 -36.27 -33.17 16.21
C ASP A 393 -35.35 -34.42 16.25
N GLU A 394 -34.47 -34.68 15.27
CA GLU A 394 -33.62 -35.90 15.26
C GLU A 394 -32.09 -35.70 15.22
N ASP A 395 -31.56 -34.47 15.13
CA ASP A 395 -30.10 -34.25 15.03
C ASP A 395 -29.53 -33.37 16.18
N GLU A 396 -29.73 -33.77 17.44
CA GLU A 396 -29.05 -33.18 18.62
C GLU A 396 -27.51 -33.42 18.63
N GLU A 397 -26.95 -34.15 17.65
CA GLU A 397 -25.52 -34.51 17.61
C GLU A 397 -24.61 -33.49 16.89
N ASP A 398 -25.12 -32.44 16.24
CA ASP A 398 -24.29 -31.50 15.44
C ASP A 398 -24.11 -30.08 16.04
N LEU A 399 -24.51 -29.85 17.29
CA LEU A 399 -24.26 -28.59 18.01
C LEU A 399 -22.76 -28.29 18.24
N SER A 400 -21.88 -29.27 18.00
CA SER A 400 -20.42 -29.10 18.09
C SER A 400 -19.80 -28.31 16.94
N ASN A 401 -20.55 -28.10 15.85
CA ASN A 401 -20.12 -27.37 14.65
C ASN A 401 -20.60 -25.90 14.62
N HIS A 402 -21.31 -25.40 15.63
CA HIS A 402 -21.68 -23.99 15.67
C HIS A 402 -20.45 -23.11 15.94
N PRO A 403 -20.19 -22.10 15.10
CA PRO A 403 -19.10 -21.17 15.35
C PRO A 403 -19.39 -20.38 16.63
N GLN A 404 -18.50 -20.49 17.62
CA GLN A 404 -18.63 -19.75 18.88
C GLN A 404 -18.62 -18.24 18.62
N PRO A 405 -19.49 -17.47 19.31
CA PRO A 405 -19.46 -16.01 19.25
C PRO A 405 -18.06 -15.48 19.55
N GLN A 406 -17.51 -14.71 18.62
CA GLN A 406 -16.21 -14.07 18.81
C GLN A 406 -16.46 -12.67 19.38
N VAL A 407 -16.03 -12.45 20.62
CA VAL A 407 -16.15 -11.14 21.28
C VAL A 407 -14.93 -10.30 20.90
N ALA A 408 -15.17 -9.10 20.37
CA ALA A 408 -14.11 -8.15 20.08
C ALA A 408 -13.53 -7.59 21.39
N LEU A 409 -12.24 -7.23 21.39
CA LEU A 409 -11.71 -6.44 22.50
C LEU A 409 -12.41 -5.08 22.53
N PRO A 410 -12.81 -4.58 23.71
CA PRO A 410 -13.44 -3.27 23.83
C PRO A 410 -12.58 -2.16 23.22
N LEU A 411 -13.21 -1.09 22.75
CA LEU A 411 -12.49 0.13 22.39
C LEU A 411 -11.73 0.68 23.61
N LEU A 412 -10.65 1.41 23.37
CA LEU A 412 -9.79 2.00 24.41
C LEU A 412 -9.10 0.96 25.30
N THR A 413 -8.93 -0.27 24.82
CA THR A 413 -8.12 -1.31 25.48
C THR A 413 -6.63 -0.89 25.51
N PRO A 414 -5.94 -1.00 26.66
CA PRO A 414 -4.53 -0.61 26.79
C PRO A 414 -3.57 -1.58 26.10
N LEU A 415 -2.44 -1.06 25.61
CA LEU A 415 -1.42 -1.85 24.89
C LEU A 415 -0.75 -2.96 25.72
N THR A 416 -0.95 -2.95 27.04
CA THR A 416 -0.47 -4.02 27.94
C THR A 416 -1.20 -5.34 27.74
N GLU A 417 -2.39 -5.33 27.17
CA GLU A 417 -3.21 -6.52 26.93
C GLU A 417 -2.92 -7.17 25.57
N ASP A 418 -2.07 -6.55 24.75
CA ASP A 418 -1.69 -7.07 23.44
C ASP A 418 -0.82 -8.33 23.54
N ALA A 419 -1.07 -9.27 22.63
CA ALA A 419 -0.36 -10.54 22.60
C ALA A 419 1.15 -10.37 22.33
N GLU A 420 1.98 -11.03 23.14
CA GLU A 420 3.44 -11.04 22.98
C GLU A 420 3.89 -11.73 21.69
N LEU A 421 4.94 -11.18 21.06
CA LEU A 421 5.56 -11.72 19.86
C LEU A 421 6.77 -12.56 20.24
N ASN A 422 6.60 -13.88 20.30
CA ASN A 422 7.67 -14.82 20.67
C ASN A 422 8.35 -14.48 22.01
N GLY A 423 7.57 -14.04 23.01
CA GLY A 423 8.08 -13.63 24.33
C GLY A 423 8.68 -12.22 24.38
N HIS A 424 8.43 -11.40 23.35
CA HIS A 424 8.79 -9.99 23.33
C HIS A 424 7.54 -9.10 23.28
N SER A 425 7.65 -7.91 23.87
CA SER A 425 6.58 -6.90 23.82
C SER A 425 6.21 -6.56 22.36
N PRO A 426 4.91 -6.51 22.03
CA PRO A 426 4.44 -6.12 20.70
C PRO A 426 4.72 -4.65 20.37
N TRP A 427 5.05 -3.85 21.38
CA TRP A 427 5.32 -2.41 21.26
C TRP A 427 6.66 -2.01 21.86
N THR A 428 7.25 -0.95 21.33
CA THR A 428 8.46 -0.32 21.87
C THR A 428 8.23 1.16 22.06
N LEU A 429 8.42 1.63 23.29
CA LEU A 429 8.32 3.03 23.68
C LEU A 429 9.71 3.66 23.69
N GLN A 430 9.80 4.86 23.13
CA GLN A 430 11.06 5.60 23.06
C GLN A 430 10.81 7.10 23.17
N ALA A 431 11.64 7.80 23.95
CA ALA A 431 11.73 9.26 23.91
C ALA A 431 12.72 9.70 22.83
N THR A 432 12.40 10.77 22.09
CA THR A 432 13.29 11.29 21.03
C THR A 432 14.60 11.87 21.55
N SER A 433 14.59 12.43 22.77
CA SER A 433 15.78 12.98 23.42
C SER A 433 15.78 12.69 24.91
N SER A 434 16.86 12.09 25.39
CA SER A 434 17.12 11.91 26.82
C SER A 434 17.78 13.14 27.46
N LEU A 435 18.35 14.04 26.65
CA LEU A 435 19.11 15.20 27.12
C LEU A 435 18.23 16.44 27.36
N LEU A 436 17.16 16.60 26.58
CA LEU A 436 16.22 17.72 26.70
C LEU A 436 14.78 17.19 26.77
N PRO A 437 14.35 16.62 27.92
CA PRO A 437 13.02 16.05 28.08
C PRO A 437 11.89 17.06 27.82
N GLN A 438 12.14 18.37 28.00
CA GLN A 438 11.13 19.41 27.78
C GLN A 438 10.76 19.65 26.30
N PHE A 439 11.58 19.15 25.37
CA PHE A 439 11.34 19.19 23.92
C PHE A 439 11.29 17.78 23.31
N ALA A 440 11.32 16.75 24.16
CA ALA A 440 11.23 15.37 23.70
C ALA A 440 9.79 15.03 23.29
N LEU A 441 9.65 14.06 22.41
CA LEU A 441 8.38 13.45 22.04
C LEU A 441 8.36 12.03 22.58
N ALA A 442 7.17 11.56 22.99
CA ALA A 442 6.95 10.15 23.27
C ALA A 442 6.63 9.46 21.93
N VAL A 443 7.39 8.42 21.57
CA VAL A 443 7.22 7.67 20.34
C VAL A 443 6.90 6.23 20.67
N VAL A 444 5.84 5.71 20.05
CA VAL A 444 5.40 4.33 20.10
C VAL A 444 5.68 3.70 18.75
N LYS A 445 6.39 2.58 18.77
CA LYS A 445 6.68 1.79 17.58
C LYS A 445 6.03 0.41 17.69
N SER A 446 5.33 0.00 16.65
CA SER A 446 4.83 -1.38 16.55
C SER A 446 5.96 -2.34 16.14
N ASN A 447 6.11 -3.43 16.91
CA ASN A 447 7.01 -4.53 16.54
C ASN A 447 6.30 -5.57 15.64
N LEU A 448 4.96 -5.65 15.72
CA LEU A 448 4.16 -6.51 14.83
C LEU A 448 4.14 -5.95 13.40
N TRP A 449 4.01 -4.62 13.27
CA TRP A 449 3.97 -3.91 12.01
C TRP A 449 5.13 -2.92 11.90
N PRO A 450 6.33 -3.37 11.47
CA PRO A 450 7.48 -2.49 11.30
C PRO A 450 7.18 -1.41 10.26
N GLY A 451 7.11 -0.16 10.71
CA GLY A 451 6.76 0.98 9.87
C GLY A 451 5.62 1.82 10.45
N ALA A 452 4.82 1.27 11.36
CA ALA A 452 3.83 2.03 12.10
C ALA A 452 4.46 2.71 13.32
N TYR A 453 4.30 4.04 13.38
CA TYR A 453 4.84 4.86 14.45
C TYR A 453 3.78 5.85 14.88
N THR A 454 3.57 5.96 16.18
CA THR A 454 2.72 7.00 16.76
C THR A 454 3.60 7.89 17.61
N PHE A 455 3.38 9.20 17.54
CA PHE A 455 4.02 10.13 18.46
C PHE A 455 2.98 10.88 19.27
N SER A 456 3.38 11.29 20.47
CA SER A 456 2.68 12.30 21.24
C SER A 456 3.67 13.41 21.59
N ASN A 457 3.29 14.62 21.22
CA ASN A 457 3.91 15.83 21.68
C ASN A 457 3.05 16.31 22.85
N GLY A 458 3.62 16.49 24.04
CA GLY A 458 2.93 17.07 25.21
C GLY A 458 2.61 18.56 25.04
N ARG A 459 2.19 18.97 23.83
CA ARG A 459 1.67 20.27 23.44
C ARG A 459 0.56 20.23 22.37
N MET A 460 0.19 19.06 21.81
CA MET A 460 -0.76 18.97 20.68
C MET A 460 -1.70 17.76 20.71
N LYS A 461 -3.00 18.08 20.59
CA LYS A 461 -4.18 17.21 20.53
C LYS A 461 -4.30 16.31 19.27
N LYS A 462 -3.23 15.93 18.56
CA LYS A 462 -3.38 15.08 17.35
C LYS A 462 -2.34 13.97 17.30
N SER A 463 -2.75 12.74 17.64
CA SER A 463 -1.98 11.52 17.39
C SER A 463 -2.07 11.17 15.90
N CYS A 464 -0.96 11.33 15.17
CA CYS A 464 -0.83 10.78 13.83
C CYS A 464 -0.05 9.45 13.93
N CYS A 465 -0.66 8.39 13.40
CA CYS A 465 -0.06 7.05 13.24
C CYS A 465 0.55 6.90 11.86
#